data_AF-A0A2V9IQ23-F1
#
_entry.id   AF-A0A2V9IQ23-F1
#
_cell.length_a   1.000
_cell.length_b   1.000
_cell.length_c   1.000
_cell.angle_alpha   90.00
_cell.angle_beta   90.00
_cell.angle_gamma   90.00
#
_symmetry.space_group_name_H-M   'P 1'
#
loop_
_entity.id
_entity.type
_entity.pdbx_description
1 polymer ?
#
loop_
_entity_poly.entity_id
_entity_poly.type
_entity_poly.pdbx_seq_one_letter_code
_entity_poly.pdbx_strand_id
1 'polypeptide(L)'
;MIPYWKKRAKFAEDHGVRIAIEMHPGFSVYNPETMLRLRAEAGKAIGCNFDPSHMFWQGIDPTTAVRTLGQAVFHCHAKDTRMYDVNFKVNGVLDVKPYSDEQHRSFLFRTVGYGHGRDFWADLVSTLEMVGYNDVLSIEHEDSLMSIDEG
;
A
#
# COMPACT_ATOMS: atom_id res chain seq x y z
N MET A 1 19.12 10.15 3.16
CA MET A 1 17.85 9.51 3.58
C MET A 1 17.95 8.90 4.99
N ILE A 2 18.75 7.85 5.22
CA ILE A 2 18.80 7.15 6.53
C ILE A 2 19.10 8.06 7.74
N PRO A 3 20.09 8.99 7.71
CA PRO A 3 20.35 9.85 8.86
C PRO A 3 19.15 10.72 9.27
N TYR A 4 18.36 11.16 8.28
CA TYR A 4 17.12 11.90 8.53
C TYR A 4 16.11 11.03 9.27
N TRP A 5 15.84 9.82 8.77
CA TRP A 5 14.85 8.94 9.37
C TRP A 5 15.27 8.40 10.73
N LYS A 6 16.55 8.13 10.98
CA LYS A 6 17.07 7.83 12.34
C LYS A 6 16.71 8.96 13.33
N LYS A 7 16.94 10.21 12.94
CA LYS A 7 16.59 11.38 13.78
C LYS A 7 15.08 11.50 13.99
N ARG A 8 14.26 11.28 12.95
CA ARG A 8 12.79 11.39 13.02
C ARG A 8 12.16 10.25 13.81
N ALA A 9 12.63 9.03 13.63
CA ALA A 9 12.18 7.86 14.38
C ALA A 9 12.42 8.06 15.88
N LYS A 10 13.63 8.49 16.26
CA LYS A 10 13.93 8.82 17.66
C LYS A 10 13.01 9.92 18.20
N PHE A 11 12.83 11.00 17.44
CA PHE A 11 11.93 12.08 17.87
C PHE A 11 10.49 11.57 18.08
N ALA A 12 9.97 10.75 17.18
CA ALA A 12 8.63 10.18 17.32
C ALA A 12 8.55 9.25 18.55
N GLU A 13 9.54 8.39 18.75
CA GLU A 13 9.65 7.50 19.91
C GLU A 13 9.67 8.29 21.23
N ASP A 14 10.47 9.35 21.32
CA ASP A 14 10.57 10.23 22.49
C ASP A 14 9.23 10.92 22.84
N HIS A 15 8.25 10.93 21.91
CA HIS A 15 6.91 11.49 22.09
C HIS A 15 5.80 10.43 22.06
N GLY A 16 6.12 9.13 22.06
CA GLY A 16 5.13 8.06 22.00
C GLY A 16 4.36 7.99 20.68
N VAL A 17 4.92 8.53 19.59
CA VAL A 17 4.32 8.55 18.25
C VAL A 17 4.93 7.46 17.37
N ARG A 18 4.10 6.84 16.54
CA ARG A 18 4.50 5.92 15.47
C ARG A 18 4.38 6.62 14.12
N ILE A 19 5.32 6.36 13.22
CA ILE A 19 5.30 6.88 11.84
C ILE A 19 4.96 5.73 10.89
N ALA A 20 3.85 5.86 10.18
CA ALA A 20 3.41 4.93 9.14
C ALA A 20 3.80 5.50 7.76
N ILE A 21 4.78 4.88 7.10
CA ILE A 21 5.22 5.26 5.75
C ILE A 21 4.45 4.45 4.72
N GLU A 22 3.78 5.12 3.80
CA GLU A 22 3.14 4.43 2.67
C GLU A 22 4.19 3.96 1.67
N MET A 23 4.15 2.68 1.33
CA MET A 23 5.05 2.08 0.34
C MET A 23 4.55 2.42 -1.06
N HIS A 24 4.98 3.57 -1.58
CA HIS A 24 4.48 4.10 -2.84
C HIS A 24 5.58 4.11 -3.92
N PRO A 25 5.35 3.55 -5.12
CA PRO A 25 6.29 3.60 -6.22
C PRO A 25 6.64 5.04 -6.65
N GLY A 26 7.89 5.28 -7.04
CA GLY A 26 8.43 6.63 -7.23
C GLY A 26 8.99 7.28 -5.95
N PHE A 27 8.77 6.69 -4.78
CA PHE A 27 9.41 7.09 -3.53
C PHE A 27 10.62 6.22 -3.19
N SER A 28 11.31 6.59 -2.11
CA SER A 28 12.45 5.84 -1.57
C SER A 28 12.09 4.52 -0.87
N VAL A 29 10.83 4.38 -0.46
CA VAL A 29 10.24 3.20 0.15
C VAL A 29 9.00 2.87 -0.64
N TYR A 30 9.01 1.74 -1.35
CA TYR A 30 8.01 1.44 -2.38
C TYR A 30 7.55 -0.02 -2.37
N ASN A 31 8.13 -0.85 -1.50
CA ASN A 31 7.78 -2.26 -1.36
C ASN A 31 8.17 -2.77 0.05
N PRO A 32 7.78 -4.00 0.43
CA PRO A 32 8.10 -4.56 1.76
C PRO A 32 9.60 -4.62 2.07
N GLU A 33 10.45 -4.95 1.09
CA GLU A 33 11.91 -5.04 1.28
C GLU A 33 12.51 -3.69 1.69
N THR A 34 12.21 -2.64 0.93
CA THR A 34 12.71 -1.28 1.20
C THR A 34 12.13 -0.71 2.50
N MET A 35 10.89 -1.06 2.84
CA MET A 35 10.27 -0.68 4.12
C MET A 35 10.99 -1.32 5.30
N LEU A 36 11.22 -2.64 5.25
CA LEU A 36 11.92 -3.36 6.31
C LEU A 36 13.37 -2.89 6.43
N ARG A 37 14.04 -2.58 5.32
CA ARG A 37 15.38 -1.97 5.34
C ARG A 37 15.37 -0.62 6.07
N LEU A 38 14.41 0.26 5.76
CA LEU A 38 14.32 1.55 6.45
C LEU A 38 14.03 1.36 7.94
N ARG A 39 13.10 0.47 8.31
CA ARG A 39 12.79 0.15 9.71
C ARG A 39 13.99 -0.41 10.46
N ALA A 40 14.75 -1.32 9.85
CA ALA A 40 15.96 -1.90 10.44
C ALA A 40 17.01 -0.83 10.76
N GLU A 41 17.16 0.16 9.88
CA GLU A 41 18.08 1.27 10.09
C GLU A 41 17.54 2.33 11.06
N ALA A 42 16.27 2.74 10.92
CA ALA A 42 15.73 3.89 11.62
C ALA A 42 15.11 3.56 12.98
N GLY A 43 14.72 2.31 13.23
CA GLY A 43 14.15 1.84 14.49
C GLY A 43 12.65 1.53 14.42
N LYS A 44 12.12 0.98 15.52
CA LYS A 44 10.76 0.41 15.59
C LYS A 44 9.64 1.45 15.54
N ALA A 45 9.94 2.74 15.71
CA ALA A 45 8.95 3.81 15.51
C ALA A 45 8.57 4.02 14.03
N ILE A 46 9.32 3.43 13.08
CA ILE A 46 9.01 3.45 11.65
C ILE A 46 8.32 2.15 11.25
N GLY A 47 7.06 2.24 10.83
CA GLY A 47 6.29 1.17 10.20
C GLY A 47 5.72 1.61 8.87
N CYS A 48 4.81 0.82 8.33
CA CYS A 48 4.12 1.13 7.09
C CYS A 48 2.67 1.54 7.31
N ASN A 49 2.22 2.45 6.44
CA ASN A 49 0.83 2.50 6.02
C ASN A 49 0.69 1.48 4.89
N PHE A 50 -0.01 0.39 5.15
CA PHE A 50 -0.19 -0.69 4.20
C PHE A 50 -1.29 -0.32 3.22
N ASP A 51 -0.93 -0.06 1.97
CA ASP A 51 -1.87 0.12 0.87
C ASP A 51 -1.64 -1.00 -0.16
N PRO A 52 -2.59 -1.95 -0.33
CA PRO A 52 -2.45 -3.03 -1.29
C PRO A 52 -2.54 -2.55 -2.74
N SER A 53 -3.09 -1.35 -2.99
CA SER A 53 -3.29 -0.80 -4.34
C SER A 53 -1.98 -0.77 -5.14
N HIS A 54 -0.88 -0.41 -4.49
CA HIS A 54 0.47 -0.38 -5.09
C HIS A 54 1.10 -1.75 -5.24
N MET A 55 0.63 -2.76 -4.52
CA MET A 55 1.19 -4.12 -4.54
C MET A 55 0.68 -4.91 -5.73
N PHE A 56 -0.62 -4.79 -6.03
CA PHE A 56 -1.27 -5.54 -7.09
C PHE A 56 -0.56 -5.37 -8.44
N TRP A 57 -0.33 -4.13 -8.86
CA TRP A 57 0.28 -3.88 -10.16
C TRP A 57 1.79 -4.15 -10.17
N GLN A 58 2.47 -4.12 -9.01
CA GLN A 58 3.86 -4.57 -8.89
C GLN A 58 4.00 -6.10 -8.91
N GLY A 59 2.89 -6.85 -8.89
CA GLY A 59 2.90 -8.31 -8.79
C GLY A 59 3.27 -8.80 -7.38
N ILE A 60 3.13 -7.96 -6.37
CA ILE A 60 3.36 -8.31 -4.97
C ILE A 60 2.05 -8.87 -4.42
N ASP A 61 2.10 -10.07 -3.84
CA ASP A 61 0.97 -10.66 -3.14
C ASP A 61 0.72 -9.94 -1.79
N PRO A 62 -0.43 -9.25 -1.60
CA PRO A 62 -0.65 -8.42 -0.43
C PRO A 62 -0.68 -9.21 0.89
N THR A 63 -1.25 -10.42 0.91
CA THR A 63 -1.35 -11.20 2.14
C THR A 63 0.01 -11.73 2.58
N THR A 64 0.85 -12.17 1.64
CA THR A 64 2.26 -12.49 1.89
C THR A 64 3.04 -11.26 2.35
N ALA A 65 2.78 -10.08 1.77
CA ALA A 65 3.40 -8.83 2.19
C ALA A 65 3.04 -8.46 3.63
N VAL A 66 1.76 -8.56 4.03
CA VAL A 66 1.33 -8.35 5.42
C VAL A 66 2.06 -9.30 6.37
N ARG A 67 2.12 -10.60 6.06
CA ARG A 67 2.85 -11.59 6.88
C ARG A 67 4.33 -11.28 7.00
N THR A 68 4.94 -10.78 5.93
CA THR A 68 6.36 -10.40 5.89
C THR A 68 6.63 -9.14 6.71
N LEU A 69 5.75 -8.14 6.65
CA LEU A 69 5.85 -6.89 7.39
C LEU A 69 5.55 -7.09 8.88
N GLY A 70 4.59 -7.95 9.20
CA GLY A 70 4.19 -8.29 10.56
C GLY A 70 3.87 -7.05 11.40
N GLN A 71 4.56 -6.92 12.53
CA GLN A 71 4.45 -5.79 13.47
C GLN A 71 4.92 -4.44 12.91
N ALA A 72 5.38 -4.38 11.65
CA ALA A 72 5.64 -3.13 10.96
C ALA A 72 4.37 -2.51 10.36
N VAL A 73 3.23 -3.22 10.29
CA VAL A 73 1.96 -2.65 9.83
C VAL A 73 1.37 -1.77 10.92
N PHE A 74 1.34 -0.46 10.70
CA PHE A 74 0.88 0.54 11.67
C PHE A 74 -0.44 1.19 11.29
N HIS A 75 -0.73 1.24 10.00
CA HIS A 75 -1.98 1.70 9.45
C HIS A 75 -2.28 0.93 8.17
N CYS A 76 -3.52 0.95 7.70
CA CYS A 76 -3.93 0.30 6.47
C CYS A 76 -4.88 1.20 5.70
N HIS A 77 -4.57 1.41 4.43
CA HIS A 77 -5.51 1.91 3.45
C HIS A 77 -6.21 0.74 2.76
N ALA A 78 -7.53 0.83 2.63
CA ALA A 78 -8.35 -0.04 1.81
C ALA A 78 -8.58 0.67 0.48
N LYS A 79 -7.72 0.35 -0.48
CA LYS A 79 -7.75 0.88 -1.85
C LYS A 79 -7.41 -0.25 -2.81
N ASP A 80 -8.17 -0.33 -3.90
CA ASP A 80 -8.11 -1.47 -4.81
C ASP A 80 -7.42 -1.07 -6.12
N THR A 81 -7.00 -2.07 -6.90
CA THR A 81 -6.41 -1.88 -8.22
C THR A 81 -6.92 -2.96 -9.15
N ARG A 82 -7.21 -2.59 -10.39
CA ARG A 82 -7.52 -3.54 -11.46
C ARG A 82 -6.52 -3.41 -12.60
N MET A 83 -5.91 -4.52 -12.97
CA MET A 83 -5.10 -4.64 -14.19
C MET A 83 -6.02 -4.83 -15.39
N TYR A 84 -5.74 -4.13 -16.49
CA TYR A 84 -6.49 -4.24 -17.75
C TYR A 84 -5.67 -4.97 -18.80
N ASP A 85 -6.07 -6.20 -19.10
CA ASP A 85 -5.32 -7.18 -19.89
C ASP A 85 -4.78 -6.67 -21.22
N VAL A 86 -5.54 -5.86 -21.96
CA VAL A 86 -5.13 -5.38 -23.28
C VAL A 86 -3.90 -4.47 -23.18
N ASN A 87 -3.89 -3.56 -22.22
CA ASN A 87 -2.82 -2.57 -22.06
C ASN A 87 -1.65 -3.15 -21.26
N PHE A 88 -1.93 -3.86 -20.16
CA PHE A 88 -0.91 -4.47 -19.31
C PHE A 88 -0.06 -5.51 -20.07
N LYS A 89 -0.67 -6.36 -20.90
CA LYS A 89 0.09 -7.41 -21.63
C LYS A 89 1.00 -6.83 -22.71
N VAL A 90 0.74 -5.61 -23.19
CA VAL A 90 1.54 -4.93 -24.22
C VAL A 90 2.57 -3.99 -23.60
N ASN A 91 2.16 -3.18 -22.63
CA ASN A 91 2.99 -2.11 -22.05
C ASN A 91 3.73 -2.53 -20.78
N GLY A 92 3.32 -3.62 -20.13
CA GLY A 92 3.76 -3.98 -18.80
C GLY A 92 3.17 -3.09 -17.71
N VAL A 93 3.81 -3.10 -16.53
CA VAL A 93 3.28 -2.49 -15.29
C VAL A 93 3.77 -1.06 -15.02
N LEU A 94 4.82 -0.61 -15.71
CA LEU A 94 5.42 0.72 -15.53
C LEU A 94 4.64 1.78 -16.31
N ASP A 95 3.39 1.98 -15.91
CA ASP A 95 2.47 2.89 -16.58
C ASP A 95 2.45 4.28 -15.93
N VAL A 96 3.18 5.21 -16.55
CA VAL A 96 3.35 6.60 -16.09
C VAL A 96 2.39 7.59 -16.76
N LYS A 97 1.35 7.10 -17.43
CA LYS A 97 0.33 7.96 -18.05
C LYS A 97 -0.50 8.71 -16.98
N PRO A 98 -1.12 9.86 -17.35
CA PRO A 98 -2.05 10.55 -16.46
C PRO A 98 -3.16 9.62 -15.96
N TYR A 99 -3.60 9.79 -14.71
CA TYR A 99 -4.65 8.94 -14.14
C TYR A 99 -5.98 9.04 -14.87
N SER A 100 -6.26 10.19 -15.50
CA SER A 100 -7.44 10.46 -16.34
C SER A 100 -7.36 9.90 -17.77
N ASP A 101 -6.38 9.05 -18.07
CA ASP A 101 -6.23 8.41 -19.38
C ASP A 101 -6.70 6.94 -19.32
N GLU A 102 -7.88 6.72 -18.74
CA GLU A 102 -8.30 5.39 -18.26
C GLU A 102 -8.27 4.32 -19.34
N GLN A 103 -8.66 4.69 -20.56
CA GLN A 103 -8.75 3.78 -21.70
C GLN A 103 -7.39 3.20 -22.11
N HIS A 104 -6.30 3.92 -21.87
CA HIS A 104 -4.95 3.55 -22.35
C HIS A 104 -4.01 3.08 -21.23
N ARG A 105 -4.50 3.04 -19.99
CA ARG A 105 -3.71 2.61 -18.83
C ARG A 105 -3.65 1.09 -18.65
N SER A 106 -2.52 0.60 -18.16
CA SER A 106 -2.29 -0.81 -17.82
C SER A 106 -3.07 -1.22 -16.57
N PHE A 107 -3.33 -0.28 -15.67
CA PHE A 107 -4.09 -0.50 -14.45
C PHE A 107 -4.82 0.77 -14.04
N LEU A 108 -5.90 0.61 -13.28
CA LEU A 108 -6.61 1.70 -12.61
C LEU A 108 -6.69 1.42 -11.12
N PHE A 109 -6.56 2.46 -10.30
CA PHE A 109 -7.04 2.39 -8.92
C PHE A 109 -8.56 2.30 -8.93
N ARG A 110 -9.10 1.52 -7.99
CA ARG A 110 -10.50 1.15 -7.93
C ARG A 110 -11.02 1.29 -6.50
N THR A 111 -12.32 1.49 -6.38
CA THR A 111 -13.04 1.27 -5.12
C THR A 111 -12.92 -0.19 -4.69
N VAL A 112 -12.80 -0.42 -3.38
CA VAL A 112 -12.77 -1.76 -2.76
C VAL A 112 -13.90 -2.63 -3.29
N GLY A 113 -13.55 -3.78 -3.86
CA GLY A 113 -14.53 -4.71 -4.44
C GLY A 113 -14.60 -4.67 -5.97
N TYR A 114 -14.14 -3.58 -6.60
CA TYR A 114 -14.16 -3.44 -8.06
C TYR A 114 -12.88 -3.94 -8.74
N GLY A 115 -11.76 -4.02 -8.00
CA GLY A 115 -10.53 -4.68 -8.46
C GLY A 115 -10.51 -6.14 -8.04
N HIS A 116 -10.72 -6.41 -6.75
CA HIS A 116 -10.70 -7.73 -6.15
C HIS A 116 -11.97 -8.00 -5.35
N GLY A 117 -12.46 -9.24 -5.41
CA GLY A 117 -13.72 -9.64 -4.76
C GLY A 117 -13.65 -9.75 -3.24
N ARG A 118 -14.82 -9.98 -2.64
CA ARG A 118 -14.99 -10.14 -1.19
C ARG A 118 -14.04 -11.16 -0.57
N ASP A 119 -13.80 -12.29 -1.24
CA ASP A 119 -12.98 -13.38 -0.70
C ASP A 119 -11.54 -12.93 -0.46
N PHE A 120 -10.96 -12.17 -1.39
CA PHE A 120 -9.63 -11.58 -1.22
C PHE A 120 -9.61 -10.59 -0.06
N TRP A 121 -10.56 -9.65 -0.01
CA TRP A 121 -10.59 -8.63 1.04
C TRP A 121 -10.81 -9.25 2.43
N ALA A 122 -11.62 -10.31 2.54
CA ALA A 122 -11.80 -11.05 3.77
C ALA A 122 -10.50 -11.74 4.23
N ASP A 123 -9.74 -12.32 3.30
CA ASP A 123 -8.45 -12.95 3.60
C ASP A 123 -7.37 -11.92 4.00
N LEU A 124 -7.35 -10.76 3.34
CA LEU A 124 -6.45 -9.65 3.70
C LEU A 124 -6.72 -9.14 5.12
N VAL A 125 -7.99 -8.88 5.46
CA VAL A 125 -8.38 -8.44 6.80
C VAL A 125 -8.05 -9.51 7.85
N SER A 126 -8.32 -10.78 7.55
CA SER A 126 -7.94 -11.88 8.44
C SER A 126 -6.43 -11.99 8.64
N THR A 127 -5.65 -11.72 7.59
CA THR A 127 -4.18 -11.73 7.64
C THR A 127 -3.63 -10.55 8.45
N LEU A 128 -4.27 -9.38 8.40
CA LEU A 128 -3.95 -8.24 9.25
C LEU A 128 -4.15 -8.57 10.73
N GLU A 129 -5.31 -9.17 11.08
CA GLU A 129 -5.60 -9.62 12.45
C GLU A 129 -4.55 -10.66 12.93
N MET A 130 -4.18 -11.61 12.07
CA MET A 130 -3.17 -12.63 12.37
C MET A 130 -1.79 -12.05 12.71
N VAL A 131 -1.40 -10.92 12.12
CA VAL A 131 -0.14 -10.26 12.45
C VAL A 131 -0.26 -9.26 13.61
N GLY A 132 -1.43 -9.18 14.24
CA GLY A 132 -1.72 -8.33 15.39
C GLY A 132 -2.14 -6.90 15.03
N TYR A 133 -2.55 -6.65 13.78
CA TYR A 133 -3.15 -5.38 13.39
C TYR A 133 -4.67 -5.43 13.60
N ASN A 134 -5.17 -4.67 14.56
CA ASN A 134 -6.58 -4.60 14.96
C ASN A 134 -7.11 -3.16 15.01
N ASP A 135 -6.56 -2.29 14.17
CA ASP A 135 -6.86 -0.86 14.09
C ASP A 135 -7.68 -0.55 12.81
N VAL A 136 -7.86 0.73 12.50
CA VAL A 136 -8.71 1.24 11.40
C VAL A 136 -8.31 0.70 10.03
N LEU A 137 -9.30 0.34 9.21
CA LEU A 137 -9.15 0.25 7.75
C LEU A 137 -9.62 1.57 7.15
N SER A 138 -8.70 2.41 6.70
CA SER A 138 -9.01 3.72 6.12
C SER A 138 -9.34 3.56 4.65
N ILE A 139 -10.54 3.94 4.21
CA ILE A 139 -10.88 3.90 2.78
C ILE A 139 -10.19 5.07 2.09
N GLU A 140 -9.36 4.79 1.09
CA GLU A 140 -8.75 5.80 0.25
C GLU A 140 -9.32 5.69 -1.16
N HIS A 141 -10.12 6.69 -1.54
CA HIS A 141 -10.82 6.70 -2.81
C HIS A 141 -10.03 7.48 -3.88
N GLU A 142 -9.59 6.78 -4.94
CA GLU A 142 -9.00 7.37 -6.14
C GLU A 142 -9.49 6.68 -7.43
N ASP A 143 -10.71 6.14 -7.40
CA ASP A 143 -11.30 5.49 -8.56
C ASP A 143 -11.75 6.55 -9.57
N SER A 144 -11.00 6.69 -10.67
CA SER A 144 -11.32 7.72 -11.68
C SER A 144 -12.56 7.43 -12.52
N LEU A 145 -13.17 6.24 -12.38
CA LEU A 145 -14.45 5.91 -13.02
C LEU A 145 -15.65 6.14 -12.08
N MET A 146 -15.43 6.60 -10.85
CA MET A 146 -16.49 6.85 -9.87
C MET A 146 -16.40 8.29 -9.34
N SER A 147 -17.53 8.83 -8.90
CA SER A 147 -17.53 10.12 -8.21
C SER A 147 -17.07 9.97 -6.77
N ILE A 148 -16.69 11.09 -6.14
CA ILE A 148 -16.27 11.14 -4.74
C ILE A 148 -17.34 10.56 -3.79
N ASP A 149 -18.63 10.70 -4.13
CA ASP A 149 -19.75 10.27 -3.28
C ASP A 149 -20.13 8.80 -3.50
N GLU A 150 -19.82 8.23 -4.67
CA GLU A 150 -20.13 6.83 -5.02
C GLU A 150 -18.97 5.87 -4.70
N GLY A 151 -17.86 6.46 -4.24
CA GLY A 151 -16.54 5.87 -4.13
C GLY A 151 -16.21 5.01 -2.93
#